data_AF-A0A3D2MGW7-F1
#
_entry.id   AF-A0A3D2MGW7-F1
#
_cell.length_a   1.000
_cell.length_b   1.000
_cell.length_c   1.000
_cell.angle_alpha   90.00
_cell.angle_beta   90.00
_cell.angle_gamma   90.00
#
_symmetry.space_group_name_H-M   'P 1'
#
loop_
_entity.id
_entity.type
_entity.pdbx_description
1 polymer ?
#
loop_
_entity_poly.entity_id
_entity_poly.type
_entity_poly.pdbx_seq_one_letter_code
_entity_poly.pdbx_strand_id
1 'polypeptide(L)'
;MATIVKRKGSVPREVGAKMLVHRGGRISGTVGGGCGEAEVWRSALNVIDTRRPNTVQVDLTEEIAMESQGVCGGIFDVFIQPWHDAPSPGQTGMQETARAIHQALEG
;
A
#
# COMPACT_ATOMS: atom_id res chain seq x y z
N MET A 1 3.66 -0.72 -3.82
CA MET A 1 2.68 -1.33 -2.91
C MET A 1 2.93 -0.83 -1.51
N ALA A 2 1.88 -0.41 -0.83
CA ALA A 2 1.86 -0.08 0.59
C ALA A 2 1.17 -1.21 1.37
N THR A 3 1.70 -1.60 2.52
CA THR A 3 1.14 -2.63 3.40
C THR A 3 1.23 -2.18 4.86
N ILE A 4 0.15 -2.32 5.63
CA ILE A 4 0.19 -2.12 7.08
C ILE A 4 1.01 -3.25 7.69
N VAL A 5 2.09 -2.93 8.39
CA VAL A 5 3.00 -3.93 8.99
C VAL A 5 2.93 -3.95 10.52
N LYS A 6 2.41 -2.88 11.14
CA LYS A 6 2.27 -2.77 12.58
C LYS A 6 1.11 -1.85 12.92
N ARG A 7 0.45 -2.10 14.04
CA ARG A 7 -0.53 -1.17 14.63
C ARG A 7 -0.48 -1.17 16.15
N LYS A 8 -1.01 -0.10 16.74
CA LYS A 8 -1.32 0.03 18.15
C LYS A 8 -2.62 0.82 18.30
N GLY A 9 -3.48 0.41 19.22
CA GLY A 9 -4.79 1.04 19.41
C GLY A 9 -5.81 0.67 18.32
N SER A 10 -6.85 1.49 18.22
CA SER A 10 -7.94 1.33 17.25
C SER A 10 -7.56 2.03 15.94
N VAL A 11 -7.49 1.27 14.85
CA VAL A 11 -7.09 1.75 13.51
C VAL A 11 -8.10 1.23 12.49
N PRO A 12 -8.29 1.91 11.34
CA PRO A 12 -9.36 1.56 10.39
C PRO A 12 -9.15 0.24 9.65
N ARG A 13 -7.91 -0.27 9.61
CA ARG A 13 -7.52 -1.50 8.91
C ARG A 13 -6.49 -2.29 9.70
N GLU A 14 -6.57 -3.61 9.56
CA GLU A 14 -5.64 -4.55 10.24
C GLU A 14 -4.29 -4.65 9.52
N VAL A 15 -3.30 -5.17 10.25
CA VAL A 15 -2.00 -5.57 9.67
C VAL A 15 -2.24 -6.50 8.48
N GLY A 16 -1.51 -6.26 7.40
CA GLY A 16 -1.66 -6.98 6.15
C GLY A 16 -2.59 -6.31 5.14
N ALA A 17 -3.38 -5.30 5.53
CA ALA A 17 -4.11 -4.48 4.57
C ALA A 17 -3.15 -3.82 3.57
N LYS A 18 -3.56 -3.77 2.30
CA LYS A 18 -2.70 -3.33 1.18
C LYS A 18 -3.38 -2.24 0.37
N MET A 19 -2.55 -1.33 -0.12
CA MET A 19 -2.90 -0.35 -1.13
C MET A 19 -1.87 -0.38 -2.26
N LEU A 20 -2.33 -0.61 -3.48
CA LEU A 20 -1.53 -0.46 -4.69
C LEU A 20 -1.70 0.96 -5.21
N VAL A 21 -0.59 1.61 -5.53
CA VAL A 21 -0.56 2.93 -6.13
C VAL A 21 0.09 2.78 -7.50
N HIS A 22 -0.62 3.18 -8.54
CA HIS A 22 -0.11 3.23 -9.90
C HIS A 22 0.65 4.54 -10.12
N ARG A 23 1.58 4.56 -11.07
CA ARG A 23 2.35 5.77 -11.43
C ARG A 23 1.46 6.96 -11.81
N GLY A 24 0.29 6.71 -12.40
CA GLY A 24 -0.72 7.74 -12.70
C GLY A 24 -1.58 8.17 -11.50
N GLY A 25 -1.23 7.78 -10.28
CA GLY A 25 -1.94 8.18 -9.05
C GLY A 25 -3.19 7.34 -8.71
N ARG A 26 -3.68 6.49 -9.62
CA ARG A 26 -4.81 5.58 -9.33
C ARG A 26 -4.45 4.61 -8.21
N ILE A 27 -5.42 4.32 -7.33
CA ILE A 27 -5.28 3.37 -6.22
C ILE A 27 -6.17 2.14 -6.38
N SER A 28 -5.72 1.01 -5.82
CA SER A 28 -6.50 -0.22 -5.62
C SER A 28 -6.28 -0.74 -4.21
N GLY A 29 -7.35 -0.98 -3.45
CA GLY A 29 -7.25 -1.24 -2.01
C GLY A 29 -7.08 0.04 -1.19
N THR A 30 -6.92 -0.09 0.12
CA THR A 30 -6.89 1.02 1.08
C THR A 30 -6.13 0.61 2.33
N VAL A 31 -5.47 1.58 2.97
CA VAL A 31 -4.86 1.41 4.31
C VAL A 31 -5.67 2.08 5.42
N GLY A 32 -6.78 2.74 5.08
CA GLY A 32 -7.65 3.37 6.08
C GLY A 32 -8.48 4.54 5.59
N GLY A 33 -8.16 5.13 4.43
CA GLY A 33 -8.75 6.39 3.97
C GLY A 33 -8.22 7.62 4.72
N GLY A 34 -8.85 8.77 4.49
CA GLY A 34 -8.56 10.01 5.22
C GLY A 34 -7.19 10.63 4.91
N CYS A 35 -6.72 11.51 5.81
CA CYS A 35 -5.47 12.24 5.60
C CYS A 35 -4.23 11.31 5.66
N GLY A 36 -4.25 10.30 6.54
CA GLY A 36 -3.18 9.32 6.66
C GLY A 36 -2.98 8.49 5.38
N GLU A 37 -4.06 8.13 4.69
CA GLU A 37 -3.96 7.45 3.38
C GLU A 37 -3.35 8.37 2.30
N ALA A 38 -3.67 9.67 2.32
CA ALA A 38 -3.10 10.63 1.38
C ALA A 38 -1.58 10.78 1.55
N GLU A 39 -1.06 10.70 2.78
CA GLU A 39 0.38 10.70 3.05
C GLU A 39 1.05 9.43 2.51
N VAL A 40 0.47 8.27 2.80
CA VAL A 40 0.95 6.99 2.27
C VAL A 40 0.94 6.99 0.74
N TRP A 41 -0.09 7.56 0.11
CA TRP A 41 -0.20 7.70 -1.33
C TRP A 41 0.94 8.56 -1.92
N ARG A 42 1.22 9.73 -1.33
CA ARG A 42 2.35 10.59 -1.76
C ARG A 42 3.69 9.88 -1.61
N SER A 43 3.92 9.21 -0.47
CA SER A 43 5.14 8.45 -0.27
C SER A 43 5.25 7.29 -1.27
N ALA A 44 4.14 6.65 -1.65
CA ALA A 44 4.15 5.59 -2.65
C ALA A 44 4.54 6.09 -4.05
N LEU A 45 4.08 7.27 -4.46
CA LEU A 45 4.55 7.90 -5.70
C LEU A 45 6.06 8.16 -5.66
N ASN A 46 6.59 8.67 -4.55
CA ASN A 46 8.02 8.87 -4.38
C ASN A 46 8.81 7.54 -4.42
N VAL A 47 8.29 6.47 -3.82
CA VAL A 47 8.92 5.13 -3.87
C VAL A 47 8.92 4.56 -5.30
N ILE A 48 7.89 4.84 -6.10
CA ILE A 48 7.84 4.44 -7.51
C ILE A 48 8.98 5.09 -8.28
N ASP A 49 9.19 6.39 -8.09
CA ASP A 49 10.20 7.17 -8.83
C ASP A 49 11.62 6.88 -8.35
N THR A 50 11.82 6.82 -7.04
CA THR A 50 13.15 6.60 -6.44
C THR A 50 13.56 5.14 -6.40
N ARG A 51 12.61 4.20 -6.54
CA ARG A 51 12.79 2.75 -6.37
C ARG A 51 13.33 2.35 -4.99
N ARG A 52 13.27 3.25 -4.00
CA ARG A 52 13.76 3.01 -2.62
C ARG A 52 12.56 2.78 -1.71
N PRO A 53 12.46 1.64 -1.00
CA PRO A 53 11.40 1.42 -0.04
C PRO A 53 11.39 2.47 1.08
N ASN A 54 10.21 2.74 1.64
CA ASN A 54 10.00 3.67 2.74
C ASN A 54 8.97 3.12 3.74
N THR A 55 9.02 3.57 4.98
CA THR A 55 7.97 3.31 5.98
C THR A 55 7.37 4.63 6.41
N VAL A 56 6.04 4.71 6.40
CA VAL A 56 5.27 5.86 6.89
C VAL A 56 4.53 5.44 8.15
N GLN A 57 4.63 6.22 9.22
CA GLN A 57 3.81 6.06 10.41
C GLN A 57 2.62 7.01 10.31
N VAL A 58 1.42 6.46 10.44
CA VAL A 58 0.18 7.24 10.51
C VAL A 58 -0.27 7.28 11.96
N ASP A 59 -0.41 8.48 12.51
CA ASP A 59 -0.91 8.72 13.86
C ASP A 59 -2.31 9.36 13.79
N LEU A 60 -3.33 8.62 14.24
CA LEU A 60 -4.70 9.11 14.28
C LEU A 60 -5.10 9.61 15.68
N THR A 61 -4.18 9.61 16.64
CA THR A 61 -4.44 10.13 17.98
C THR A 61 -4.57 11.66 17.98
N GLU A 62 -3.90 12.34 17.05
CA GLU A 62 -4.01 13.80 16.89
C GLU A 62 -5.36 14.21 16.28
N GLU A 63 -5.97 13.38 15.42
CA GLU A 63 -7.29 13.67 14.83
C GLU A 63 -8.43 13.69 15.87
N ILE A 64 -8.26 13.01 17.01
CA ILE A 64 -9.25 12.98 18.10
C ILE A 64 -9.35 14.34 18.84
N ALA A 65 -8.31 15.18 18.77
CA ALA A 65 -8.34 16.51 19.40
C ALA A 65 -9.38 17.45 18.75
N MET A 66 -9.88 17.12 17.56
CA MET A 66 -11.01 17.79 16.91
C MET A 66 -12.27 16.91 17.03
N GLU A 67 -13.23 17.38 17.82
CA GLU A 67 -14.49 16.70 18.17
C GLU A 67 -15.17 16.01 16.98
N SER A 68 -14.96 14.70 16.83
CA SER A 68 -15.75 13.87 15.93
C SER A 68 -15.94 12.47 16.53
N GLN A 69 -17.19 12.10 16.72
CA GLN A 69 -17.57 10.79 17.25
C GLN A 69 -17.30 9.73 16.17
N GLY A 70 -16.37 8.80 16.42
CA GLY A 70 -16.06 7.67 15.52
C GLY A 70 -14.63 7.62 14.97
N VAL A 71 -13.72 8.48 15.45
CA VAL A 71 -12.32 8.50 14.98
C VAL A 71 -11.52 7.35 15.59
N CYS A 72 -10.77 6.66 14.74
CA CYS A 72 -9.79 5.67 15.16
C CYS A 72 -8.65 6.36 15.94
N GLY A 73 -8.40 5.99 17.19
CA GLY A 73 -7.38 6.62 18.04
C GLY A 73 -6.08 5.85 18.14
N GLY A 74 -5.61 5.32 17.02
CA GLY A 74 -4.47 4.42 16.97
C GLY A 74 -3.37 4.91 16.05
N ILE A 75 -2.26 4.20 16.09
CA ILE A 75 -1.07 4.47 15.28
C ILE A 75 -0.76 3.22 14.49
N PHE A 76 -0.38 3.35 13.23
CA PHE A 76 0.03 2.22 12.40
C PHE A 76 1.16 2.57 11.45
N ASP A 77 2.03 1.59 11.20
CA ASP A 77 3.16 1.72 10.29
C ASP A 77 2.80 1.05 8.95
N VAL A 78 3.06 1.76 7.87
CA VAL A 78 2.84 1.32 6.51
C VAL A 78 4.18 1.19 5.80
N PHE A 79 4.56 -0.04 5.49
CA PHE A 79 5.73 -0.31 4.66
C PHE A 79 5.37 -0.19 3.18
N ILE A 80 6.17 0.58 2.46
CA ILE A 80 5.97 0.92 1.07
C ILE A 80 7.19 0.46 0.29
N GLN A 81 6.96 -0.41 -0.69
CA GLN A 81 8.00 -0.92 -1.57
C GLN A 81 7.57 -0.76 -3.04
N PRO A 82 8.53 -0.62 -3.97
CA PRO A 82 8.21 -0.73 -5.38
C PRO A 82 7.55 -2.08 -5.65
N TRP A 83 6.52 -2.10 -6.48
CA TRP A 83 5.99 -3.35 -6.96
C TRP A 83 7.00 -3.92 -7.97
N HIS A 84 7.64 -5.02 -7.61
CA HIS A 84 8.47 -5.77 -8.54
C HIS A 84 7.65 -6.92 -9.09
N ASP A 85 7.79 -7.16 -10.39
CA ASP A 85 7.39 -8.41 -11.04
C ASP A 85 8.32 -9.57 -10.64
N ALA A 86 9.07 -9.44 -9.55
CA ALA A 86 9.88 -10.53 -9.02
C ALA A 86 8.89 -11.57 -8.46
N PRO A 87 8.85 -12.79 -9.02
CA PRO A 87 7.90 -13.78 -8.59
C PRO A 87 8.05 -13.98 -7.08
N SER A 88 6.93 -13.93 -6.35
CA SER A 88 6.93 -14.53 -5.02
C SER A 88 7.34 -16.00 -5.17
N PRO A 89 8.01 -16.62 -4.19
CA PRO A 89 8.31 -18.05 -4.24
C PRO A 89 6.99 -18.81 -4.44
N GLY A 90 6.76 -19.33 -5.66
CA GLY A 90 5.49 -19.93 -6.10
C GLY A 90 4.78 -19.27 -7.28
N GLN A 91 5.16 -18.06 -7.71
CA GLN A 91 4.53 -17.34 -8.84
C GLN A 91 5.26 -17.47 -10.18
N THR A 92 6.49 -18.02 -10.20
CA THR A 92 7.30 -18.17 -11.42
C THR A 92 6.56 -18.90 -12.54
N GLY A 93 5.87 -20.01 -12.22
CA GLY A 93 5.13 -20.79 -13.22
C GLY A 93 3.94 -20.05 -13.84
N MET A 94 3.32 -19.12 -13.12
CA MET A 94 2.18 -18.36 -13.62
C MET A 94 2.61 -17.21 -14.53
N GLN A 95 3.77 -16.58 -14.26
CA GLN A 95 4.36 -15.57 -15.13
C GLN A 95 4.90 -16.16 -16.44
N GLU A 96 5.48 -17.36 -16.41
CA GLU A 96 5.93 -18.07 -17.61
C GLU A 96 4.75 -18.41 -18.53
N THR A 97 3.65 -18.89 -17.95
CA THR A 97 2.43 -19.20 -18.71
C THR A 97 1.80 -17.94 -19.31
N ALA A 98 1.70 -16.85 -18.53
CA ALA A 98 1.17 -15.58 -19.03
C ALA A 98 2.02 -15.00 -20.16
N ARG A 99 3.35 -15.10 -20.06
CA ARG A 99 4.29 -14.67 -21.10
C ARG A 99 4.16 -15.51 -22.37
N ALA A 100 4.01 -16.84 -22.24
CA ALA A 100 3.82 -17.74 -23.37
C ALA A 100 2.49 -17.47 -24.10
N ILE A 101 1.42 -17.20 -23.36
CA ILE A 101 0.11 -16.83 -23.94
C ILE A 101 0.20 -15.50 -24.69
N HIS A 102 0.85 -14.49 -24.11
CA HIS A 102 0.99 -13.19 -24.78
C HIS A 102 1.77 -13.30 -26.10
N GLN A 103 2.87 -14.06 -26.11
CA GLN A 103 3.66 -14.31 -27.32
C GLN A 103 2.88 -15.08 -28.40
N ALA A 104 2.01 -16.01 -28.00
CA ALA A 104 1.19 -16.79 -28.92
C ALA A 104 0.00 -15.99 -29.52
N LEU A 105 -0.37 -14.85 -28.91
CA LEU A 105 -1.41 -13.96 -29.42
C LEU A 105 -0.86 -12.85 -30.33
N GLU A 106 0.46 -12.66 -30.33
CA GLU A 106 1.17 -11.63 -31.12
C GLU A 106 1.90 -12.20 -32.35
N GLY A 107 1.78 -13.50 -32.61
CA GLY A 107 2.32 -14.18 -33.80
C GLY A 107 1.24 -14.96 -34.55
#